data_AF-R7RW41-F1
#
_entry.id   AF-R7RW41-F1
#
_cell.length_a   1.000
_cell.length_b   1.000
_cell.length_c   1.000
_cell.angle_alpha   90.00
_cell.angle_beta   90.00
_cell.angle_gamma   90.00
#
_symmetry.space_group_name_H-M   'P 1'
#
loop_
_entity.id
_entity.type
_entity.pdbx_description
1 polymer ?
#
loop_
_entity_poly.entity_id
_entity_poly.type
_entity_poly.pdbx_seq_one_letter_code
_entity_poly.pdbx_strand_id
1 'polypeptide(L)'
;MARCVTLGPQLEDKDRFSPGSCFIPGKSKYRVIFIGEPRAAYVPGTNDYKPWVQMEYMDMDMPKDIAQWFRVHFPNHVMDTRPKPTKAEKDKLDVNEEERLLMFEWCVLLWSLMSSSVEFEISVVGYEQFRRCLTSPSHTTDPLWLSLCLADVVLGGLHLEIDFQLTEFNITADQFPVYVHSILELSRLTCVFPPPQELLAFGNKVYHEANLDALATYKTFTFRPASRWIDPDGPIPQPGEGVIKRGYSSANNNVHLPGSRKAPIQRKGDVYRECWLWQQFNPLLVNPCFGEVRIYMVAGEVMYAIRTIPIKKQELSWKLVTGVVPFDFLSSGRFSRTKDIFDPRHPGVNRLDLARGLKDLYDFAKTTLKALIVMEENQLKCTSSLNLFARVDIGVYEFETNQFCWYVNEVTRGMGMTAMFGMCQPGELMNLFAEMSRVFPWYIDHASPNMVMTPDEDMVERMRGMNL
;
A
#
# COMPACT_ATOMS: atom_id res chain seq x y z
N MET A 1 28.76 12.59 -1.58
CA MET A 1 28.75 12.89 -3.02
C MET A 1 27.88 11.86 -3.72
N ALA A 2 26.64 12.20 -4.07
CA ALA A 2 25.75 11.31 -4.81
C ALA A 2 26.14 11.31 -6.30
N ARG A 3 26.48 10.15 -6.85
CA ARG A 3 26.68 10.00 -8.30
C ARG A 3 25.30 10.08 -8.97
N CYS A 4 25.08 11.14 -9.73
CA CYS A 4 23.92 11.27 -10.61
C CYS A 4 24.04 10.19 -11.69
N VAL A 5 23.13 9.21 -11.66
CA VAL A 5 23.02 8.18 -12.71
C VAL A 5 22.19 8.79 -13.83
N THR A 6 22.82 9.07 -14.96
CA THR A 6 22.14 9.50 -16.19
C THR A 6 21.29 8.34 -16.70
N LEU A 7 19.96 8.46 -16.58
CA LEU A 7 19.01 7.55 -17.21
C LEU A 7 19.06 7.75 -18.73
N GLY A 8 19.69 6.83 -19.47
CA GLY A 8 19.61 6.79 -20.93
C GLY A 8 18.17 6.59 -21.41
N PRO A 9 17.87 6.86 -22.70
CA PRO A 9 16.56 6.59 -23.28
C PRO A 9 16.33 5.06 -23.30
N GLN A 10 15.64 4.55 -22.28
CA GLN A 10 15.13 3.18 -22.28
C GLN A 10 13.92 3.11 -23.21
N LEU A 11 13.88 2.05 -24.04
CA LEU A 11 12.73 1.69 -24.85
C LEU A 11 11.52 1.53 -23.91
N GLU A 12 10.52 2.41 -24.06
CA GLU A 12 9.24 2.26 -23.39
C GLU A 12 8.58 0.98 -23.90
N ASP A 13 8.56 -0.06 -23.06
CA ASP A 13 7.78 -1.26 -23.32
C ASP A 13 6.29 -0.91 -23.14
N LYS A 14 5.69 -0.40 -24.23
CA LYS A 14 4.28 0.03 -24.25
C LYS A 14 3.31 -1.12 -23.97
N ASP A 15 3.75 -2.37 -24.09
CA ASP A 15 2.92 -3.56 -23.96
C ASP A 15 2.98 -4.22 -22.58
N ARG A 16 3.89 -3.74 -21.70
CA ARG A 16 4.09 -4.24 -20.33
C ARG A 16 2.83 -4.15 -19.45
N PHE A 17 1.91 -3.24 -19.79
CA PHE A 17 0.63 -3.03 -19.09
C PHE A 17 -0.60 -3.40 -19.95
N SER A 18 -0.39 -4.04 -21.11
CA SER A 18 -1.53 -4.45 -21.94
C SER A 18 -2.21 -5.69 -21.33
N PRO A 19 -3.55 -5.72 -21.19
CA PRO A 19 -4.26 -6.87 -20.64
C PRO A 19 -4.00 -8.21 -21.37
N GLY A 20 -3.50 -8.15 -22.62
CA GLY A 20 -3.20 -9.31 -23.45
C GLY A 20 -1.84 -9.96 -23.20
N SER A 21 -0.93 -9.34 -22.44
CA SER A 21 0.40 -9.89 -22.12
C SER A 21 0.46 -10.65 -20.79
N CYS A 22 -0.66 -10.75 -20.06
CA CYS A 22 -0.72 -11.24 -18.69
C CYS A 22 -0.62 -12.77 -18.49
N PHE A 23 -0.46 -13.57 -19.55
CA PHE A 23 -0.43 -15.03 -19.43
C PHE A 23 0.88 -15.61 -19.94
N ILE A 24 1.65 -16.25 -19.04
CA ILE A 24 2.64 -17.24 -19.45
C ILE A 24 1.88 -18.53 -19.78
N PRO A 25 1.94 -19.03 -21.03
CA PRO A 25 1.27 -20.26 -21.39
C PRO A 25 1.79 -21.44 -20.56
N GLY A 26 0.90 -22.14 -19.84
CA GLY A 26 1.20 -23.47 -19.27
C GLY A 26 0.97 -23.65 -17.78
N LYS A 27 0.82 -22.58 -16.97
CA LYS A 27 0.53 -22.69 -15.54
C LYS A 27 -0.96 -22.45 -15.27
N SER A 28 -1.68 -23.50 -14.90
CA SER A 28 -3.12 -23.44 -14.62
C SER A 28 -3.46 -23.13 -13.16
N LYS A 29 -2.47 -23.27 -12.26
CA LYS A 29 -2.67 -23.19 -10.81
C LYS A 29 -1.52 -22.46 -10.10
N TYR A 30 -1.86 -21.60 -9.15
CA TYR A 30 -0.91 -20.87 -8.30
C TYR A 30 -1.13 -21.19 -6.82
N ARG A 31 -0.06 -21.50 -6.09
CA ARG A 31 -0.02 -21.71 -4.65
C ARG A 31 0.30 -20.41 -3.94
N VAL A 32 -0.66 -19.91 -3.18
CA VAL A 32 -0.58 -18.66 -2.42
C VAL A 32 -0.49 -19.00 -0.94
N ILE A 33 0.54 -18.53 -0.26
CA ILE A 33 0.57 -18.53 1.20
C ILE A 33 0.32 -17.11 1.69
N PHE A 34 -0.81 -16.91 2.36
CA PHE A 34 -1.16 -15.64 2.98
C PHE A 34 -0.72 -15.62 4.45
N ILE A 35 0.05 -14.61 4.84
CA ILE A 35 0.48 -14.40 6.23
C ILE A 35 -0.55 -13.51 6.93
N GLY A 36 -1.31 -14.08 7.86
CA GLY A 36 -2.32 -13.34 8.63
C GLY A 36 -1.69 -12.30 9.54
N GLU A 37 -2.03 -11.02 9.37
CA GLU A 37 -1.47 -9.91 10.16
C GLU A 37 -1.76 -10.08 11.66
N PRO A 38 -0.81 -9.67 12.55
CA PRO A 38 -1.01 -9.71 13.99
C PRO A 38 -1.95 -8.58 14.43
N ARG A 39 -3.24 -8.69 14.10
CA ARG A 39 -4.27 -7.73 14.50
C ARG A 39 -5.04 -8.21 15.72
N ALA A 40 -5.30 -7.29 16.64
CA ALA A 40 -6.37 -7.47 17.62
C ALA A 40 -7.71 -7.48 16.87
N ALA A 41 -8.65 -8.31 17.31
CA ALA A 41 -10.01 -8.25 16.77
C ALA A 41 -10.55 -6.82 16.93
N TYR A 42 -10.96 -6.21 15.82
CA TYR A 42 -11.72 -4.96 15.92
C TYR A 42 -13.08 -5.26 16.59
N VAL A 43 -13.53 -4.39 17.48
CA VAL A 43 -14.79 -4.56 18.22
C VAL A 43 -15.64 -3.31 17.95
N PRO A 44 -16.65 -3.41 17.07
CA PRO A 44 -17.52 -2.28 16.74
C PRO A 44 -18.12 -1.64 18.00
N GLY A 45 -18.13 -0.30 18.05
CA GLY A 45 -18.76 0.45 19.14
C GLY A 45 -17.94 0.57 20.42
N THR A 46 -16.70 0.07 20.46
CA THR A 46 -15.75 0.40 21.54
C THR A 46 -15.07 1.74 21.26
N ASN A 47 -15.01 2.62 22.25
CA ASN A 47 -14.34 3.93 22.14
C ASN A 47 -12.81 3.81 21.98
N ASP A 48 -12.26 2.60 22.11
CA ASP A 48 -10.83 2.33 22.11
C ASP A 48 -10.24 2.27 20.69
N TYR A 49 -11.09 2.14 19.67
CA TYR A 49 -10.64 2.08 18.28
C TYR A 49 -10.61 3.44 17.59
N LYS A 50 -9.48 3.71 16.95
CA LYS A 50 -9.26 4.92 16.16
C LYS A 50 -10.18 4.90 14.92
N PRO A 51 -10.85 6.01 14.55
CA PRO A 51 -11.82 6.05 13.44
C PRO A 51 -11.31 5.51 12.10
N TRP A 52 -10.01 5.61 11.82
CA TRP A 52 -9.43 5.09 10.58
C TRP A 52 -9.38 3.56 10.52
N VAL A 53 -9.33 2.86 11.66
CA VAL A 53 -9.35 1.39 11.65
C VAL A 53 -10.65 0.89 11.07
N GLN A 54 -11.77 1.60 11.29
CA GLN A 54 -13.03 1.24 10.68
C GLN A 54 -12.97 1.32 9.14
N MET A 55 -12.23 2.29 8.60
CA MET A 55 -12.12 2.52 7.14
C MET A 55 -11.38 1.39 6.40
N GLU A 56 -10.65 0.55 7.13
CA GLU A 56 -9.92 -0.62 6.59
C GLU A 56 -10.81 -1.87 6.49
N TYR A 57 -12.07 -1.79 6.92
CA TYR A 57 -13.01 -2.88 6.79
C TYR A 57 -14.04 -2.59 5.69
N MET A 58 -14.74 -3.62 5.24
CA MET A 58 -15.81 -3.54 4.26
C MET A 58 -16.96 -4.44 4.67
N ASP A 59 -18.19 -3.94 4.58
CA ASP A 59 -19.40 -4.74 4.68
C ASP A 59 -19.57 -5.56 3.40
N MET A 60 -19.69 -6.88 3.53
CA MET A 60 -19.87 -7.79 2.40
C MET A 60 -20.94 -8.82 2.70
N ASP A 61 -21.77 -9.12 1.69
CA ASP A 61 -22.64 -10.28 1.66
C ASP A 61 -21.91 -11.39 0.88
N MET A 62 -21.86 -12.61 1.43
CA MET A 62 -21.17 -13.75 0.80
C MET A 62 -21.84 -15.08 1.12
N PRO A 63 -21.61 -16.11 0.28
CA PRO A 63 -22.04 -17.48 0.59
C PRO A 63 -21.53 -17.96 1.95
N LYS A 64 -22.36 -18.72 2.66
CA LYS A 64 -22.15 -19.15 4.05
C LYS A 64 -20.92 -20.04 4.22
N ASP A 65 -20.65 -20.90 3.25
CA ASP A 65 -19.44 -21.74 3.22
C ASP A 65 -18.17 -20.89 3.13
N ILE A 66 -18.18 -19.87 2.26
CA ILE A 66 -17.09 -18.89 2.14
C ILE A 66 -16.96 -18.05 3.42
N ALA A 67 -18.07 -17.58 3.99
CA ALA A 67 -18.09 -16.88 5.27
C ALA A 67 -17.47 -17.72 6.38
N GLN A 68 -17.84 -19.00 6.47
CA GLN A 68 -17.30 -19.93 7.45
C GLN A 68 -15.81 -20.15 7.27
N TRP A 69 -15.33 -20.28 6.03
CA TRP A 69 -13.90 -20.37 5.72
C TRP A 69 -13.14 -19.15 6.24
N PHE A 70 -13.63 -17.93 5.95
CA PHE A 70 -13.02 -16.69 6.43
C PHE A 70 -13.02 -16.58 7.96
N ARG A 71 -14.08 -16.99 8.65
CA ARG A 71 -14.10 -17.00 10.12
C ARG A 71 -13.05 -17.94 10.72
N VAL A 72 -12.86 -19.10 10.11
CA VAL A 72 -11.89 -20.10 10.59
C VAL A 72 -10.46 -19.61 10.39
N HIS A 73 -10.15 -19.04 9.22
CA HIS A 73 -8.79 -18.64 8.87
C HIS A 73 -8.42 -17.22 9.32
N PHE A 74 -9.40 -16.34 9.52
CA PHE A 74 -9.20 -14.94 9.85
C PHE A 74 -10.11 -14.44 10.99
N PRO A 75 -10.11 -15.11 12.16
CA PRO A 75 -11.05 -14.81 13.24
C PRO A 75 -10.94 -13.37 13.80
N ASN A 76 -9.80 -12.70 13.61
CA ASN A 76 -9.60 -11.31 14.04
C ASN A 76 -9.87 -10.26 12.95
N HIS A 77 -10.07 -10.68 11.70
CA HIS A 77 -10.26 -9.78 10.55
C HIS A 77 -11.69 -9.83 9.98
N VAL A 78 -12.55 -10.68 10.53
CA VAL A 78 -13.89 -10.98 10.04
C VAL A 78 -14.86 -10.92 11.21
N MET A 79 -15.95 -10.19 11.08
CA MET A 79 -16.97 -10.02 12.13
C MET A 79 -18.36 -10.14 11.57
N ASP A 80 -19.27 -10.63 12.40
CA ASP A 80 -20.69 -10.62 12.09
C ASP A 80 -21.26 -9.21 12.30
N THR A 81 -21.83 -8.62 11.26
CA THR A 81 -22.43 -7.27 11.32
C THR A 81 -23.92 -7.28 11.54
N ARG A 82 -24.56 -8.45 11.39
CA ARG A 82 -26.01 -8.54 11.56
C ARG A 82 -26.36 -8.37 13.03
N PRO A 83 -27.23 -7.40 13.38
CA PRO A 83 -28.08 -7.58 14.56
C PRO A 83 -28.81 -8.92 14.41
N LYS A 84 -29.08 -9.62 15.51
CA LYS A 84 -29.86 -10.87 15.45
C LYS A 84 -31.11 -10.63 14.60
N PRO A 85 -31.34 -11.39 13.51
CA PRO A 85 -32.46 -11.11 12.61
C PRO A 85 -33.76 -11.11 13.40
N THR A 86 -34.60 -10.11 13.13
CA THR A 86 -35.93 -10.02 13.69
C THR A 86 -36.74 -11.25 13.28
N LYS A 87 -37.77 -11.60 14.06
CA LYS A 87 -38.62 -12.76 13.77
C LYS A 87 -39.21 -12.69 12.34
N ALA A 88 -39.58 -11.49 11.88
CA ALA A 88 -40.11 -11.27 10.54
C ALA A 88 -39.06 -11.42 9.41
N GLU A 89 -37.78 -11.18 9.68
CA GLU A 89 -36.69 -11.45 8.73
C GLU A 89 -36.38 -12.94 8.67
N LYS A 90 -36.41 -13.64 9.82
CA LYS A 90 -36.25 -15.11 9.87
C LYS A 90 -37.31 -15.86 9.06
N ASP A 91 -38.55 -15.37 9.08
CA ASP A 91 -39.68 -16.00 8.38
C ASP A 91 -39.71 -15.65 6.86
N LYS A 92 -38.89 -14.68 6.41
CA LYS A 92 -38.78 -14.21 5.01
C LYS A 92 -37.43 -14.50 4.35
N LEU A 93 -36.44 -14.95 5.13
CA LEU A 93 -35.17 -15.42 4.61
C LEU A 93 -35.44 -16.71 3.85
N ASP A 94 -35.74 -16.55 2.57
CA ASP A 94 -35.53 -17.57 1.56
C ASP A 94 -34.10 -18.09 1.74
N VAL A 95 -33.92 -19.40 1.57
CA VAL A 95 -32.74 -20.19 1.98
C VAL A 95 -31.48 -19.86 1.15
N ASN A 96 -31.41 -18.68 0.55
CA ASN A 96 -30.18 -18.18 -0.03
C ASN A 96 -29.20 -17.91 1.11
N GLU A 97 -28.24 -18.84 1.21
CA GLU A 97 -27.23 -19.04 2.23
C GLU A 97 -26.19 -17.90 2.27
N GLU A 98 -26.60 -16.64 2.18
CA GLU A 98 -25.67 -15.52 2.27
C GLU A 98 -25.59 -14.98 3.70
N GLU A 99 -24.37 -14.69 4.13
CA GLU A 99 -24.02 -14.11 5.43
C GLU A 99 -23.36 -12.75 5.22
N ARG A 100 -23.68 -11.79 6.10
CA ARG A 100 -23.13 -10.44 6.03
C ARG A 100 -22.01 -10.30 7.05
N LEU A 101 -20.82 -9.98 6.58
CA LEU A 101 -19.62 -9.84 7.39
C LEU A 101 -19.03 -8.43 7.22
N LEU A 102 -18.40 -7.93 8.29
CA LEU A 102 -17.40 -6.87 8.20
C LEU A 102 -16.04 -7.53 8.06
N MET A 103 -15.35 -7.28 6.95
CA MET A 103 -14.08 -7.91 6.64
C MET A 103 -12.99 -6.90 6.41
N PHE A 104 -11.79 -7.19 6.90
CA PHE A 104 -10.59 -6.45 6.54
C PHE A 104 -10.42 -6.44 5.02
N GLU A 105 -10.15 -5.28 4.46
CA GLU A 105 -10.15 -5.05 3.01
C GLU A 105 -9.22 -6.02 2.26
N TRP A 106 -8.07 -6.41 2.79
CA TRP A 106 -7.20 -7.38 2.11
C TRP A 106 -7.70 -8.82 2.11
N CYS A 107 -8.65 -9.18 2.97
CA CYS A 107 -9.35 -10.46 2.84
C CYS A 107 -10.24 -10.48 1.59
N VAL A 108 -10.64 -9.32 1.07
CA VAL A 108 -11.40 -9.20 -0.19
C VAL A 108 -10.55 -9.62 -1.37
N LEU A 109 -9.24 -9.32 -1.38
CA LEU A 109 -8.32 -9.85 -2.40
C LEU A 109 -8.36 -11.38 -2.44
N LEU A 110 -8.31 -12.05 -1.29
CA LEU A 110 -8.38 -13.51 -1.23
C LEU A 110 -9.68 -14.04 -1.83
N TRP A 111 -10.80 -13.38 -1.53
CA TRP A 111 -12.08 -13.75 -2.13
C TRP A 111 -12.08 -13.53 -3.65
N SER A 112 -11.51 -12.42 -4.13
CA SER A 112 -11.35 -12.15 -5.58
C SER A 112 -10.44 -13.16 -6.27
N LEU A 113 -9.43 -13.70 -5.58
CA LEU A 113 -8.57 -14.79 -6.07
C LEU A 113 -9.33 -16.12 -6.13
N MET A 114 -10.08 -16.47 -5.08
CA MET A 114 -10.92 -17.68 -5.05
C MET A 114 -11.99 -17.69 -6.15
N SER A 115 -12.47 -16.52 -6.54
CA SER A 115 -13.49 -16.35 -7.58
C SER A 115 -12.88 -16.08 -8.97
N SER A 116 -11.56 -16.15 -9.11
CA SER A 116 -10.87 -15.89 -10.38
C SER A 116 -11.07 -17.03 -11.38
N SER A 117 -10.86 -16.72 -12.66
CA SER A 117 -10.80 -17.74 -13.71
C SER A 117 -9.51 -18.58 -13.68
N VAL A 118 -8.48 -18.10 -12.96
CA VAL A 118 -7.24 -18.83 -12.70
C VAL A 118 -7.36 -19.56 -11.37
N GLU A 119 -6.89 -20.81 -11.30
CA GLU A 119 -6.97 -21.58 -10.06
C GLU A 119 -5.91 -21.09 -9.05
N PHE A 120 -6.36 -20.73 -7.85
CA PHE A 120 -5.48 -20.41 -6.73
C PHE A 120 -5.70 -21.39 -5.58
N GLU A 121 -4.62 -22.02 -5.13
CA GLU A 121 -4.60 -22.79 -3.88
C GLU A 121 -4.07 -21.89 -2.76
N ILE A 122 -4.98 -21.47 -1.89
CA ILE A 122 -4.69 -20.49 -0.84
C ILE A 122 -4.54 -21.21 0.49
N SER A 123 -3.35 -21.08 1.08
CA SER A 123 -3.05 -21.50 2.45
C SER A 123 -2.85 -20.27 3.34
N VAL A 124 -3.26 -20.36 4.60
CA VAL A 124 -3.16 -19.26 5.56
C VAL A 124 -2.23 -19.66 6.70
N VAL A 125 -1.22 -18.83 6.96
CA VAL A 125 -0.24 -19.02 8.03
C VAL A 125 -0.36 -17.84 9.00
N GLY A 126 -0.45 -18.12 10.30
CA GLY A 126 -0.48 -17.06 11.30
C GLY A 126 0.88 -16.35 11.41
N TYR A 127 0.89 -15.03 11.60
CA TYR A 127 2.12 -14.24 11.71
C TYR A 127 3.12 -14.79 12.74
N GLU A 128 2.67 -15.26 13.90
CA GLU A 128 3.57 -15.79 14.93
C GLU A 128 4.28 -17.08 14.49
N GLN A 129 3.60 -17.96 13.74
CA GLN A 129 4.22 -19.16 13.17
C GLN A 129 5.26 -18.78 12.11
N PHE A 130 4.88 -17.86 11.22
CA PHE A 130 5.77 -17.32 10.20
C PHE A 130 7.02 -16.66 10.80
N ARG A 131 6.85 -15.78 11.79
CA ARG A 131 7.93 -15.10 12.52
C ARG A 131 8.87 -16.10 13.19
N ARG A 132 8.34 -17.12 13.89
CA ARG A 132 9.15 -18.16 14.54
C ARG A 132 9.96 -18.96 13.54
N CYS A 133 9.35 -19.33 12.41
CA CYS A 133 10.04 -20.00 11.32
C CYS A 133 11.22 -19.14 10.85
N LEU A 134 11.00 -17.87 10.47
CA LEU A 134 12.06 -16.99 9.95
C LEU A 134 13.14 -16.60 10.95
N THR A 135 12.84 -16.61 12.26
CA THR A 135 13.81 -16.28 13.32
C THR A 135 14.52 -17.49 13.90
N SER A 136 14.14 -18.71 13.48
CA SER A 136 14.76 -19.95 13.95
C SER A 136 16.14 -20.16 13.32
N PRO A 137 17.17 -20.54 14.11
CA PRO A 137 18.47 -20.95 13.57
C PRO A 137 18.41 -22.17 12.63
N SER A 138 17.36 -22.99 12.76
CA SER A 138 17.17 -24.22 11.97
C SER A 138 16.02 -24.10 10.97
N HIS A 139 15.65 -22.87 10.58
CA HIS A 139 14.50 -22.61 9.72
C HIS A 139 14.55 -23.39 8.40
N THR A 140 15.73 -23.64 7.83
CA THR A 140 15.89 -24.41 6.58
C THR A 140 15.41 -25.87 6.66
N THR A 141 15.24 -26.40 7.87
CA THR A 141 14.69 -27.74 8.13
C THR A 141 13.25 -27.72 8.65
N ASP A 142 12.67 -26.54 8.82
CA ASP A 142 11.29 -26.36 9.27
C ASP A 142 10.33 -26.71 8.11
N PRO A 143 9.33 -27.58 8.30
CA PRO A 143 8.33 -27.89 7.28
C PRO A 143 7.60 -26.65 6.74
N LEU A 144 7.40 -25.63 7.58
CA LEU A 144 6.80 -24.37 7.15
C LEU A 144 7.74 -23.62 6.19
N TRP A 145 9.05 -23.58 6.45
CA TRP A 145 10.01 -22.94 5.55
C TRP A 145 10.00 -23.59 4.16
N LEU A 146 9.99 -24.92 4.12
CA LEU A 146 9.89 -25.67 2.87
C LEU A 146 8.59 -25.32 2.12
N SER A 147 7.47 -25.23 2.85
CA SER A 147 6.18 -24.83 2.27
C SER A 147 6.21 -23.41 1.72
N LEU A 148 6.85 -22.47 2.42
CA LEU A 148 7.05 -21.10 1.96
C LEU A 148 7.90 -21.06 0.69
N CYS A 149 9.01 -21.79 0.63
CA CYS A 149 9.87 -21.85 -0.55
C CYS A 149 9.18 -22.47 -1.78
N LEU A 150 8.25 -23.40 -1.54
CA LEU A 150 7.47 -24.06 -2.59
C LEU A 150 6.26 -23.25 -3.03
N ALA A 151 5.84 -22.20 -2.30
CA ALA A 151 4.75 -21.36 -2.75
C ALA A 151 5.12 -20.64 -4.05
N ASP A 152 4.12 -20.34 -4.87
CA ASP A 152 4.31 -19.44 -6.00
C ASP A 152 4.39 -17.99 -5.52
N VAL A 153 3.65 -17.66 -4.45
CA VAL A 153 3.77 -16.38 -3.76
C VAL A 153 3.48 -16.50 -2.27
N VAL A 154 4.28 -15.79 -1.48
CA VAL A 154 4.02 -15.49 -0.07
C VAL A 154 3.53 -14.04 0.03
N LEU A 155 2.29 -13.86 0.48
CA LEU A 155 1.60 -12.58 0.56
C LEU A 155 1.54 -12.13 2.02
N GLY A 156 2.18 -10.99 2.32
CA GLY A 156 2.23 -10.41 3.66
C GLY A 156 3.51 -10.72 4.44
N GLY A 157 3.48 -10.50 5.76
CA GLY A 157 4.64 -10.64 6.65
C GLY A 157 4.83 -9.42 7.55
N LEU A 158 6.06 -9.21 8.05
CA LEU A 158 6.41 -8.00 8.76
C LEU A 158 6.48 -6.83 7.78
N HIS A 159 5.82 -5.73 8.11
CA HIS A 159 5.91 -4.48 7.36
C HIS A 159 7.28 -3.84 7.61
N LEU A 160 8.26 -4.07 6.72
CA LEU A 160 9.63 -3.57 6.90
C LEU A 160 9.73 -2.04 6.68
N GLU A 161 8.66 -1.39 6.25
CA GLU A 161 8.50 0.05 6.08
C GLU A 161 8.10 0.80 7.35
N ILE A 162 7.79 0.09 8.44
CA ILE A 162 7.36 0.66 9.71
C ILE A 162 8.36 0.34 10.83
N ASP A 163 8.12 0.90 12.01
CA ASP A 163 8.97 0.64 13.16
C ASP A 163 8.76 -0.80 13.67
N PHE A 164 9.76 -1.66 13.48
CA PHE A 164 9.70 -3.06 13.95
C PHE A 164 9.62 -3.15 15.49
N GLN A 165 9.94 -2.07 16.23
CA GLN A 165 9.80 -2.03 17.69
C GLN A 165 8.33 -1.90 18.14
N LEU A 166 7.38 -1.81 17.22
CA LEU A 166 5.97 -1.88 17.55
C LEU A 166 5.66 -3.23 18.21
N THR A 167 5.02 -3.18 19.36
CA THR A 167 4.79 -4.34 20.23
C THR A 167 3.97 -5.45 19.56
N GLU A 168 3.16 -5.10 18.56
CA GLU A 168 2.34 -6.03 17.78
C GLU A 168 3.15 -7.04 16.96
N PHE A 169 4.39 -6.71 16.58
CA PHE A 169 5.24 -7.63 15.81
C PHE A 169 6.03 -8.62 16.64
N ASN A 170 6.08 -8.41 17.96
CA ASN A 170 6.78 -9.27 18.92
C ASN A 170 8.18 -9.71 18.45
N ILE A 171 8.93 -8.77 17.86
CA ILE A 171 10.28 -9.01 17.36
C ILE A 171 11.28 -8.18 18.15
N THR A 172 12.28 -8.85 18.72
CA THR A 172 13.31 -8.18 19.50
C THR A 172 14.40 -7.61 18.60
N ALA A 173 15.19 -6.68 19.13
CA ALA A 173 16.28 -6.03 18.39
C ALA A 173 17.34 -7.03 17.86
N ASP A 174 17.59 -8.12 18.59
CA ASP A 174 18.49 -9.21 18.21
C ASP A 174 17.87 -10.18 17.20
N GLN A 175 16.54 -10.36 17.20
CA GLN A 175 15.82 -11.19 16.24
C GLN A 175 15.63 -10.50 14.89
N PHE A 176 15.52 -9.17 14.86
CA PHE A 176 15.22 -8.41 13.65
C PHE A 176 16.23 -8.63 12.51
N PRO A 177 17.57 -8.60 12.74
CA PRO A 177 18.53 -8.92 11.69
C PRO A 177 18.38 -10.35 11.13
N VAL A 178 18.08 -11.33 11.99
CA VAL A 178 17.85 -12.72 11.57
C VAL A 178 16.60 -12.79 10.69
N TYR A 179 15.50 -12.17 11.12
CA TYR A 179 14.27 -12.10 10.34
C TYR A 179 14.51 -11.47 8.96
N VAL A 180 15.18 -10.31 8.92
CA VAL A 180 15.50 -9.60 7.68
C VAL A 180 16.35 -10.47 6.75
N HIS A 181 17.35 -11.16 7.29
CA HIS A 181 18.16 -12.09 6.50
C HIS A 181 17.29 -13.21 5.90
N SER A 182 16.49 -13.90 6.72
CA SER A 182 15.68 -15.04 6.28
C SER A 182 14.58 -14.64 5.30
N ILE A 183 13.93 -13.48 5.45
CA ILE A 183 12.91 -13.03 4.48
C ILE A 183 13.55 -12.62 3.14
N LEU A 184 14.75 -12.03 3.16
CA LEU A 184 15.52 -11.75 1.96
C LEU A 184 15.96 -13.05 1.27
N GLU A 185 16.34 -14.07 2.04
CA GLU A 185 16.63 -15.41 1.53
C GLU A 185 15.39 -16.04 0.88
N LEU A 186 14.23 -16.00 1.57
CA LEU A 186 12.97 -16.50 1.04
C LEU A 186 12.59 -15.83 -0.29
N SER A 187 12.77 -14.51 -0.38
CA SER A 187 12.48 -13.74 -1.61
C SER A 187 13.38 -14.08 -2.80
N ARG A 188 14.46 -14.85 -2.59
CA ARG A 188 15.30 -15.40 -3.68
C ARG A 188 14.82 -16.78 -4.15
N LEU A 189 13.92 -17.42 -3.39
CA LEU A 189 13.41 -18.77 -3.65
C LEU A 189 11.96 -18.74 -4.14
N THR A 190 11.17 -17.77 -3.69
CA THR A 190 9.77 -17.58 -4.08
C THR A 190 9.44 -16.09 -4.24
N CYS A 191 8.34 -15.75 -4.91
CA CYS A 191 7.82 -14.40 -4.90
C CYS A 191 7.32 -14.03 -3.50
N VAL A 192 7.83 -12.96 -2.92
CA VAL A 192 7.31 -12.38 -1.67
C VAL A 192 6.68 -11.03 -2.00
N PHE A 193 5.42 -10.82 -1.64
CA PHE A 193 4.70 -9.57 -1.88
C PHE A 193 4.35 -8.83 -0.57
N PRO A 194 4.75 -7.55 -0.43
CA PRO A 194 5.70 -6.82 -1.29
C PRO A 194 7.15 -7.37 -1.17
N PRO A 195 8.04 -7.12 -2.15
CA PRO A 195 9.43 -7.55 -2.08
C PRO A 195 10.15 -6.95 -0.86
N PRO A 196 10.81 -7.76 -0.02
CA PRO A 196 11.45 -7.27 1.20
C PRO A 196 12.54 -6.24 0.94
N GLN A 197 13.30 -6.38 -0.15
CA GLN A 197 14.31 -5.42 -0.60
C GLN A 197 13.71 -4.04 -0.84
N GLU A 198 12.52 -4.03 -1.45
CA GLU A 198 11.76 -2.84 -1.78
C GLU A 198 11.27 -2.15 -0.51
N LEU A 199 10.70 -2.89 0.43
CA LEU A 199 10.26 -2.35 1.73
C LEU A 199 11.43 -1.79 2.55
N LEU A 200 12.58 -2.46 2.55
CA LEU A 200 13.77 -1.99 3.26
C LEU A 200 14.37 -0.73 2.62
N ALA A 201 14.38 -0.65 1.29
CA ALA A 201 14.96 0.49 0.58
C ALA A 201 14.03 1.71 0.60
N PHE A 202 12.77 1.52 0.23
CA PHE A 202 11.82 2.61 -0.03
C PHE A 202 10.76 2.78 1.06
N GLY A 203 10.68 1.87 2.03
CA GLY A 203 10.00 2.16 3.30
C GLY A 203 10.69 3.27 4.10
N ASN A 204 11.95 3.54 3.79
CA ASN A 204 12.64 4.72 4.28
C ASN A 204 12.23 5.96 3.47
N LYS A 205 11.50 6.87 4.13
CA LYS A 205 11.06 8.13 3.51
C LYS A 205 12.20 8.96 2.90
N VAL A 206 13.43 8.89 3.40
CA VAL A 206 14.56 9.67 2.83
C VAL A 206 14.89 9.21 1.41
N TYR A 207 15.02 7.89 1.19
CA TYR A 207 15.32 7.35 -0.14
C TYR A 207 14.13 7.51 -1.09
N HIS A 208 12.91 7.27 -0.58
CA HIS A 208 11.69 7.44 -1.34
C HIS A 208 11.49 8.89 -1.82
N GLU A 209 11.68 9.87 -0.92
CA GLU A 209 11.56 11.28 -1.24
C GLU A 209 12.63 11.75 -2.23
N ALA A 210 13.85 11.22 -2.14
CA ALA A 210 14.91 11.50 -3.12
C ALA A 210 14.54 10.99 -4.53
N ASN A 211 13.94 9.80 -4.64
CA ASN A 211 13.44 9.28 -5.92
C ASN A 211 12.33 10.20 -6.47
N LEU A 212 11.38 10.61 -5.64
CA LEU A 212 10.29 11.52 -6.04
C LEU A 212 10.79 12.92 -6.43
N ASP A 213 11.82 13.46 -5.76
CA ASP A 213 12.47 14.73 -6.12
C ASP A 213 13.16 14.63 -7.49
N ALA A 214 13.84 13.51 -7.76
CA ALA A 214 14.44 13.25 -9.06
C ALA A 214 13.37 13.15 -10.17
N LEU A 215 12.25 12.47 -9.92
CA LEU A 215 11.14 12.39 -10.87
C LEU A 215 10.49 13.75 -11.13
N ALA A 216 10.26 14.54 -10.08
CA ALA A 216 9.74 15.90 -10.23
C ALA A 216 10.64 16.77 -11.09
N THR A 217 11.96 16.66 -10.91
CA THR A 217 12.94 17.43 -11.66
C THR A 217 13.06 16.97 -13.12
N TYR A 218 13.16 15.67 -13.36
CA TYR A 218 13.61 15.12 -14.65
C TYR A 218 12.51 14.47 -15.49
N LYS A 219 11.32 14.22 -14.92
CA LYS A 219 10.23 13.52 -15.61
C LYS A 219 8.95 14.33 -15.66
N THR A 220 8.45 14.81 -14.52
CA THR A 220 7.16 15.53 -14.49
C THR A 220 7.32 17.04 -14.60
N PHE A 221 8.53 17.57 -14.40
CA PHE A 221 8.83 19.01 -14.40
C PHE A 221 7.92 19.79 -13.44
N THR A 222 7.71 19.24 -12.25
CA THR A 222 6.89 19.84 -11.20
C THR A 222 7.71 20.24 -9.98
N PHE A 223 7.11 21.07 -9.12
CA PHE A 223 7.72 21.49 -7.86
C PHE A 223 7.26 20.59 -6.72
N ARG A 224 8.11 20.44 -5.71
CA ARG A 224 7.80 19.72 -4.47
C ARG A 224 8.17 20.58 -3.26
N PRO A 225 7.49 20.42 -2.11
CA PRO A 225 7.93 21.03 -0.86
C PRO A 225 9.38 20.63 -0.57
N ALA A 226 10.23 21.61 -0.24
CA ALA A 226 11.65 21.35 -0.01
C ALA A 226 11.85 20.30 1.09
N SER A 227 12.72 19.31 0.86
CA SER A 227 13.00 18.24 1.81
C SER A 227 14.49 18.18 2.13
N ARG A 228 14.84 17.73 3.34
CA ARG A 228 16.23 17.43 3.71
C ARG A 228 16.30 16.36 4.79
N TRP A 229 17.33 15.53 4.71
CA TRP A 229 17.70 14.63 5.80
C TRP A 229 18.20 15.44 7.00
N ILE A 230 17.72 15.09 8.19
CA ILE A 230 18.23 15.57 9.47
C ILE A 230 19.37 14.64 9.89
N ASP A 231 20.56 15.21 9.97
CA ASP A 231 21.76 14.52 10.49
C ASP A 231 21.45 13.93 11.88
N PRO A 232 21.73 12.64 12.12
CA PRO A 232 21.54 12.02 13.44
C PRO A 232 22.18 12.80 14.59
N ASP A 233 23.33 13.42 14.35
CA ASP A 233 24.06 14.22 15.34
C ASP A 233 23.74 15.73 15.25
N GLY A 234 22.94 16.12 14.25
CA GLY A 234 22.55 17.50 14.01
C GLY A 234 21.42 17.99 14.90
N PRO A 235 21.25 19.32 15.03
CA PRO A 235 20.12 19.88 15.73
C PRO A 235 18.82 19.54 14.99
N ILE A 236 17.84 19.03 15.74
CA ILE A 236 16.49 18.86 15.24
C ILE A 236 15.91 20.26 14.93
N PRO A 237 15.31 20.47 13.73
CA PRO A 237 14.64 21.71 13.38
C PRO A 237 13.60 22.12 14.44
N GLN A 238 13.47 23.43 14.67
CA GLN A 238 12.55 23.92 15.70
C GLN A 238 11.09 23.60 15.33
N PRO A 239 10.21 23.33 16.31
CA PRO A 239 8.78 23.16 16.05
C PRO A 239 8.22 24.38 15.33
N GLY A 240 7.62 24.18 14.15
CA GLY A 240 7.06 25.26 13.34
C GLY A 240 7.78 25.52 12.01
N GLU A 241 9.02 25.06 11.85
CA GLU A 241 9.77 25.27 10.61
C GLU A 241 9.28 24.39 9.45
N GLY A 242 8.69 23.23 9.75
CA GLY A 242 8.19 22.29 8.76
C GLY A 242 7.60 21.05 9.40
N VAL A 243 7.45 20.00 8.59
CA VAL A 243 7.04 18.66 9.02
C VAL A 243 8.28 17.82 9.28
N ILE A 244 8.38 17.24 10.47
CA ILE A 244 9.44 16.27 10.79
C ILE A 244 8.83 14.87 10.75
N LYS A 245 9.41 13.98 9.95
CA LYS A 245 8.96 12.60 9.74
C LYS A 245 10.09 11.63 10.07
N ARG A 246 9.81 10.52 10.76
CA ARG A 246 10.77 9.41 10.86
C ARG A 246 10.79 8.61 9.55
N GLY A 247 11.97 8.13 9.16
CA GLY A 247 12.19 7.37 7.92
C GLY A 247 11.25 6.17 7.82
N TYR A 248 11.43 5.20 8.71
CA TYR A 248 10.54 4.05 8.87
C TYR A 248 9.48 4.36 9.92
N SER A 249 8.25 4.59 9.49
CA SER A 249 7.13 4.80 10.40
C SER A 249 5.81 4.69 9.67
N SER A 250 4.88 3.95 10.27
CA SER A 250 3.47 3.99 9.89
C SER A 250 2.76 5.20 10.50
N ALA A 251 1.80 5.71 9.74
CA ALA A 251 0.79 6.66 10.20
C ALA A 251 1.38 7.92 10.87
N ASN A 252 0.53 8.64 11.61
CA ASN A 252 0.86 9.90 12.27
C ASN A 252 1.68 9.74 13.57
N ASN A 253 2.15 8.53 13.89
CA ASN A 253 2.80 8.25 15.19
C ASN A 253 4.14 8.97 15.36
N ASN A 254 4.88 9.18 14.25
CA ASN A 254 6.19 9.83 14.23
C ASN A 254 6.24 10.99 13.22
N VAL A 255 5.10 11.68 13.04
CA VAL A 255 4.97 12.86 12.20
C VAL A 255 4.69 14.07 13.09
N HIS A 256 5.56 15.07 13.05
CA HIS A 256 5.44 16.30 13.82
C HIS A 256 5.13 17.44 12.87
N LEU A 257 3.88 17.92 12.92
CA LEU A 257 3.44 19.09 12.16
C LEU A 257 3.96 20.40 12.80
N PRO A 258 4.04 21.50 12.03
CA PRO A 258 4.27 22.83 12.58
C PRO A 258 3.33 23.14 13.76
N GLY A 259 3.88 23.65 14.86
CA GLY A 259 3.12 23.97 16.07
C GLY A 259 2.77 22.77 16.96
N SER A 260 3.21 21.55 16.63
CA SER A 260 3.10 20.40 17.53
C SER A 260 3.89 20.67 18.83
N ARG A 261 3.25 20.43 19.98
CA ARG A 261 3.90 20.53 21.31
C ARG A 261 4.80 19.34 21.63
N LYS A 262 4.69 18.24 20.88
CA LYS A 262 5.49 17.05 21.10
C LYS A 262 6.79 17.19 20.33
N ALA A 263 7.90 17.31 21.06
CA ALA A 263 9.22 17.18 20.47
C ALA A 263 9.40 15.77 19.88
N PRO A 264 10.09 15.63 18.73
CA PRO A 264 10.52 14.33 18.25
C PRO A 264 11.43 13.68 19.28
N ILE A 265 11.13 12.44 19.62
CA ILE A 265 11.94 11.64 20.54
C ILE A 265 12.99 10.95 19.67
N GLN A 266 14.21 11.47 19.64
CA GLN A 266 15.36 10.70 19.17
C GLN A 266 15.67 9.63 20.22
N ARG A 267 15.51 8.35 19.85
CA ARG A 267 15.96 7.26 20.71
C ARG A 267 17.43 7.02 20.40
N LYS A 268 18.32 7.31 21.36
CA LYS A 268 19.71 6.86 21.26
C LYS A 268 19.71 5.32 21.33
N GLY A 269 20.02 4.67 20.21
CA GLY A 269 20.15 3.21 20.16
C GLY A 269 20.30 2.69 18.73
N ASP A 270 21.34 1.89 18.51
CA ASP A 270 21.79 1.32 17.23
C ASP A 270 20.87 0.24 16.64
N VAL A 271 19.56 0.37 16.73
CA VAL A 271 18.67 -0.62 16.11
C VAL A 271 18.28 -0.15 14.72
N TYR A 272 19.27 -0.21 13.82
CA TYR A 272 19.20 0.00 12.37
C TYR A 272 18.57 1.32 11.89
N ARG A 273 19.44 2.23 11.43
CA ARG A 273 19.15 3.33 10.49
C ARG A 273 18.00 4.27 10.89
N GLU A 274 18.00 4.71 12.15
CA GLU A 274 17.20 5.87 12.52
C GLU A 274 17.58 7.05 11.62
N CYS A 275 16.64 7.49 10.79
CA CYS A 275 16.77 8.70 10.01
C CYS A 275 15.50 9.52 10.18
N TRP A 276 15.67 10.83 10.18
CA TRP A 276 14.59 11.79 10.29
C TRP A 276 14.64 12.70 9.08
N LEU A 277 13.49 12.97 8.50
CA LEU A 277 13.32 13.85 7.37
C LEU A 277 12.64 15.13 7.86
N TRP A 278 13.17 16.28 7.45
CA TRP A 278 12.45 17.54 7.48
C TRP A 278 11.88 17.82 6.10
N GLN A 279 10.65 18.28 6.03
CA GLN A 279 10.00 18.71 4.80
C GLN A 279 9.26 20.03 5.04
N GLN A 280 9.33 20.96 4.10
CA GLN A 280 8.55 22.18 4.12
C GLN A 280 7.06 21.81 4.23
N PHE A 281 6.37 22.46 5.16
CA PHE A 281 4.94 22.23 5.33
C PHE A 281 4.15 22.81 4.16
N ASN A 282 3.33 21.99 3.51
CA ASN A 282 2.36 22.44 2.54
C ASN A 282 0.98 22.67 3.19
N PRO A 283 0.54 23.93 3.37
CA PRO A 283 -0.75 24.21 4.01
C PRO A 283 -1.95 23.78 3.17
N LEU A 284 -1.79 23.52 1.85
CA LEU A 284 -2.90 23.09 1.00
C LEU A 284 -3.37 21.67 1.34
N LEU A 285 -2.51 20.82 1.90
CA LEU A 285 -2.88 19.46 2.34
C LEU A 285 -3.95 19.45 3.44
N VAL A 286 -4.01 20.50 4.26
CA VAL A 286 -5.01 20.64 5.33
C VAL A 286 -6.13 21.62 4.98
N ASN A 287 -6.07 22.22 3.78
CA ASN A 287 -7.06 23.19 3.35
C ASN A 287 -8.33 22.46 2.84
N PRO A 288 -9.53 22.79 3.37
CA PRO A 288 -10.80 22.20 2.92
C PRO A 288 -11.16 22.43 1.45
N CYS A 289 -10.43 23.27 0.73
CA CYS A 289 -10.57 23.50 -0.71
C CYS A 289 -9.69 22.59 -1.56
N PHE A 290 -8.59 22.07 -1.00
CA PHE A 290 -7.57 21.27 -1.68
C PHE A 290 -7.44 19.87 -1.06
N GLY A 291 -6.84 19.72 0.12
CA GLY A 291 -6.66 18.41 0.76
C GLY A 291 -5.63 17.54 0.03
N GLU A 292 -5.64 16.24 0.34
CA GLU A 292 -4.78 15.22 -0.28
C GLU A 292 -5.62 14.25 -1.10
N VAL A 293 -5.21 13.95 -2.33
CA VAL A 293 -5.88 12.98 -3.20
C VAL A 293 -5.13 11.66 -3.18
N ARG A 294 -5.79 10.61 -2.74
CA ARG A 294 -5.30 9.23 -2.68
C ARG A 294 -5.77 8.51 -3.94
N ILE A 295 -4.85 8.21 -4.84
CA ILE A 295 -5.15 7.56 -6.12
C ILE A 295 -4.75 6.09 -6.02
N TYR A 296 -5.72 5.20 -6.21
CA TYR A 296 -5.51 3.76 -6.15
C TYR A 296 -5.31 3.23 -7.55
N MET A 297 -4.23 2.46 -7.72
CA MET A 297 -3.77 2.02 -9.03
C MET A 297 -3.45 0.52 -9.01
N VAL A 298 -3.79 -0.15 -10.10
CA VAL A 298 -3.50 -1.56 -10.35
C VAL A 298 -2.90 -1.67 -11.74
N ALA A 299 -1.77 -2.38 -11.88
CA ALA A 299 -1.04 -2.47 -13.16
C ALA A 299 -0.77 -1.10 -13.81
N GLY A 300 -0.49 -0.08 -13.00
CA GLY A 300 -0.22 1.27 -13.47
C GLY A 300 -1.46 2.05 -13.96
N GLU A 301 -2.64 1.46 -13.92
CA GLU A 301 -3.90 2.10 -14.30
C GLU A 301 -4.67 2.61 -13.06
N VAL A 302 -5.38 3.72 -13.22
CA VAL A 302 -6.13 4.35 -12.12
C VAL A 302 -7.46 3.64 -11.96
N MET A 303 -7.71 3.08 -10.77
CA MET A 303 -8.99 2.46 -10.41
C MET A 303 -9.97 3.51 -9.92
N TYR A 304 -9.57 4.25 -8.88
CA TYR A 304 -10.37 5.34 -8.31
C TYR A 304 -9.49 6.31 -7.53
N ALA A 305 -10.05 7.47 -7.19
CA ALA A 305 -9.36 8.48 -6.39
C ALA A 305 -10.26 9.03 -5.28
N ILE A 306 -9.72 9.12 -4.06
CA ILE A 306 -10.40 9.68 -2.90
C ILE A 306 -9.64 10.91 -2.43
N ARG A 307 -10.36 12.01 -2.30
CA ARG A 307 -9.87 13.20 -1.61
C ARG A 307 -10.04 13.02 -0.12
N THR A 308 -9.02 13.36 0.66
CA THR A 308 -9.03 13.37 2.12
C THR A 308 -8.68 14.74 2.68
N ILE A 309 -9.34 15.13 3.78
CA ILE A 309 -9.13 16.42 4.46
C ILE A 309 -9.16 16.17 5.97
N PRO A 310 -8.13 16.56 6.72
CA PRO A 310 -8.19 16.54 8.18
C PRO A 310 -9.24 17.53 8.70
N ILE A 311 -10.24 17.10 9.49
CA ILE A 311 -11.26 18.00 10.06
C ILE A 311 -10.98 18.33 11.54
N LYS A 312 -10.66 17.32 12.35
CA LYS A 312 -10.31 17.43 13.77
C LYS A 312 -9.14 16.51 14.10
N LYS A 313 -8.66 16.54 15.35
CA LYS A 313 -7.66 15.57 15.82
C LYS A 313 -8.18 14.16 15.49
N GLN A 314 -7.48 13.48 14.58
CA GLN A 314 -7.74 12.09 14.20
C GLN A 314 -8.99 11.81 13.34
N GLU A 315 -9.72 12.83 12.89
CA GLU A 315 -10.85 12.68 11.97
C GLU A 315 -10.49 13.15 10.55
N LEU A 316 -10.85 12.34 9.56
CA LEU A 316 -10.67 12.62 8.14
C LEU A 316 -12.03 12.76 7.46
N SER A 317 -12.26 13.89 6.79
CA SER A 317 -13.25 13.98 5.72
C SER A 317 -12.73 13.24 4.51
N TRP A 318 -13.61 12.59 3.76
CA TRP A 318 -13.25 12.00 2.48
C TRP A 318 -14.38 12.16 1.46
N LYS A 319 -14.02 12.20 0.18
CA LYS A 319 -14.95 12.21 -0.96
C LYS A 319 -14.33 11.54 -2.18
N LEU A 320 -15.13 10.85 -2.97
CA LEU A 320 -14.72 10.38 -4.29
C LEU A 320 -14.41 11.58 -5.21
N VAL A 321 -13.29 11.52 -5.93
CA VAL A 321 -12.89 12.54 -6.89
C VAL A 321 -13.50 12.20 -8.25
N THR A 322 -14.46 13.01 -8.68
CA THR A 322 -15.20 12.83 -9.95
C THR A 322 -14.97 13.97 -10.95
N GLY A 323 -14.22 14.99 -10.54
CA GLY A 323 -13.84 16.15 -11.36
C GLY A 323 -12.79 16.99 -10.64
N VAL A 324 -12.02 17.76 -11.38
CA VAL A 324 -10.98 18.64 -10.82
C VAL A 324 -10.97 19.96 -11.58
N VAL A 325 -10.98 21.09 -10.87
CA VAL A 325 -10.80 22.40 -11.49
C VAL A 325 -9.39 22.50 -12.08
N PRO A 326 -9.24 22.75 -13.38
CA PRO A 326 -7.93 22.89 -14.01
C PRO A 326 -7.08 24.02 -13.40
N PHE A 327 -5.76 23.83 -13.36
CA PHE A 327 -4.86 24.82 -12.73
C PHE A 327 -4.84 26.17 -13.43
N ASP A 328 -5.07 26.25 -14.75
CA ASP A 328 -5.19 27.51 -15.49
C ASP A 328 -6.36 28.37 -14.98
N PHE A 329 -7.45 27.76 -14.50
CA PHE A 329 -8.55 28.49 -13.85
C PHE A 329 -8.18 28.99 -12.45
N LEU A 330 -7.42 28.20 -11.69
CA LEU A 330 -6.92 28.63 -10.38
C LEU A 330 -5.93 29.79 -10.53
N SER A 331 -5.06 29.70 -11.54
CA SER A 331 -4.03 30.70 -11.82
C SER A 331 -4.57 32.01 -12.36
N SER A 332 -5.70 32.00 -13.06
CA SER A 332 -6.28 33.22 -13.64
C SER A 332 -6.94 34.15 -12.62
N GLY A 333 -6.96 33.80 -11.32
CA GLY A 333 -7.64 34.57 -10.27
C GLY A 333 -9.17 34.60 -10.40
N ARG A 334 -9.73 33.84 -11.36
CA ARG A 334 -11.18 33.72 -11.58
C ARG A 334 -11.83 32.78 -10.56
N PHE A 335 -11.00 32.05 -9.81
CA PHE A 335 -11.41 31.07 -8.83
C PHE A 335 -11.34 31.62 -7.41
N SER A 336 -12.42 31.45 -6.65
CA SER A 336 -12.41 31.73 -5.22
C SER A 336 -11.73 30.60 -4.48
N ARG A 337 -10.58 30.86 -3.85
CA ARG A 337 -9.80 29.90 -3.03
C ARG A 337 -10.54 29.34 -1.80
N THR A 338 -11.81 29.70 -1.62
CA THR A 338 -12.71 29.20 -0.59
C THR A 338 -13.61 28.05 -1.08
N LYS A 339 -13.54 27.70 -2.37
CA LYS A 339 -14.34 26.64 -2.96
C LYS A 339 -13.50 25.37 -3.18
N ASP A 340 -14.17 24.24 -3.01
CA ASP A 340 -13.62 22.90 -3.23
C ASP A 340 -13.29 22.70 -4.72
N ILE A 341 -12.00 22.48 -5.04
CA ILE A 341 -11.55 22.28 -6.42
C ILE A 341 -11.96 20.91 -7.00
N PHE A 342 -12.52 20.03 -6.16
CA PHE A 342 -12.97 18.69 -6.52
C PHE A 342 -14.50 18.55 -6.52
N ASP A 343 -15.25 19.65 -6.31
CA ASP A 343 -16.71 19.61 -6.33
C ASP A 343 -17.23 19.49 -7.78
N PRO A 344 -17.96 18.41 -8.14
CA PRO A 344 -18.51 18.26 -9.49
C PRO A 344 -19.58 19.31 -9.84
N ARG A 345 -20.08 20.06 -8.84
CA ARG A 345 -21.09 21.12 -9.01
C ARG A 345 -20.47 22.51 -8.91
N HIS A 346 -19.17 22.62 -9.17
CA HIS A 346 -18.47 23.88 -9.01
C HIS A 346 -19.08 24.99 -9.89
N PRO A 347 -19.52 26.13 -9.30
CA PRO A 347 -20.10 27.22 -10.07
C PRO A 347 -19.03 27.91 -10.92
N GLY A 348 -19.28 28.03 -12.23
CA GLY A 348 -18.40 28.73 -13.16
C GLY A 348 -17.32 27.85 -13.82
N VAL A 349 -17.33 26.55 -13.58
CA VAL A 349 -16.50 25.57 -14.31
C VAL A 349 -17.43 24.52 -14.89
N ASN A 350 -17.39 24.30 -16.20
CA ASN A 350 -18.28 23.34 -16.84
C ASN A 350 -17.75 21.90 -16.65
N ARG A 351 -18.59 20.90 -16.95
CA ARG A 351 -18.25 19.48 -16.79
C ARG A 351 -17.07 19.03 -17.67
N LEU A 352 -16.87 19.63 -18.84
CA LEU A 352 -15.76 19.28 -19.73
C LEU A 352 -14.43 19.76 -19.15
N ASP A 353 -14.39 20.96 -18.58
CA ASP A 353 -13.21 21.49 -17.89
C ASP A 353 -12.88 20.65 -16.65
N LEU A 354 -13.89 20.25 -15.87
CA LEU A 354 -13.69 19.36 -14.72
C LEU A 354 -13.13 17.98 -15.12
N ALA A 355 -13.60 17.43 -16.24
CA ALA A 355 -13.10 16.17 -16.79
C ALA A 355 -11.66 16.33 -17.32
N ARG A 356 -11.32 17.48 -17.92
CA ARG A 356 -9.96 17.81 -18.34
C ARG A 356 -9.01 17.85 -17.15
N GLY A 357 -9.36 18.56 -16.08
CA GLY A 357 -8.52 18.63 -14.88
C GLY A 357 -8.35 17.26 -14.21
N LEU A 358 -9.41 16.42 -14.21
CA LEU A 358 -9.32 15.04 -13.71
C LEU A 358 -8.36 14.20 -14.56
N LYS A 359 -8.45 14.32 -15.89
CA LYS A 359 -7.52 13.66 -16.81
C LYS A 359 -6.07 14.10 -16.55
N ASP A 360 -5.83 15.38 -16.35
CA ASP A 360 -4.49 15.91 -16.07
C ASP A 360 -3.92 15.33 -14.76
N LEU A 361 -4.74 15.22 -13.72
CA LEU A 361 -4.37 14.57 -12.45
C LEU A 361 -4.00 13.08 -12.67
N TYR A 362 -4.83 12.33 -13.40
CA TYR A 362 -4.58 10.92 -13.66
C TYR A 362 -3.36 10.69 -14.54
N ASP A 363 -3.15 11.52 -15.56
CA ASP A 363 -1.96 11.43 -16.41
C ASP A 363 -0.68 11.77 -15.63
N PHE A 364 -0.74 12.75 -14.72
CA PHE A 364 0.37 13.02 -13.79
C PHE A 364 0.66 11.81 -12.88
N ALA A 365 -0.36 11.19 -12.30
CA ALA A 365 -0.21 10.01 -11.44
C ALA A 365 0.41 8.82 -12.18
N LYS A 366 -0.15 8.47 -13.36
CA LYS A 366 0.35 7.38 -14.20
C LYS A 366 1.79 7.63 -14.66
N THR A 367 2.10 8.85 -15.10
CA THR A 367 3.45 9.21 -15.54
C THR A 367 4.46 9.08 -14.40
N THR A 368 4.10 9.56 -13.21
CA THR A 368 4.96 9.46 -12.03
C THR A 368 5.17 8.02 -11.60
N LEU A 369 4.09 7.23 -11.51
CA LEU A 369 4.17 5.83 -11.08
C LEU A 369 4.99 4.98 -12.05
N LYS A 370 4.77 5.12 -13.37
CA LYS A 370 5.55 4.41 -14.40
C LYS A 370 7.04 4.75 -14.30
N ALA A 371 7.38 6.02 -14.13
CA ALA A 371 8.77 6.44 -13.99
C ALA A 371 9.40 5.97 -12.67
N LEU A 372 8.62 5.92 -11.59
CA LEU A 372 9.06 5.39 -10.30
C LEU A 372 9.34 3.88 -10.38
N ILE A 373 8.43 3.09 -10.96
CA ILE A 373 8.63 1.65 -11.21
C ILE A 373 9.97 1.43 -11.92
N VAL A 374 10.19 2.09 -13.06
CA VAL A 374 11.44 1.95 -13.82
C VAL A 374 12.66 2.32 -12.98
N MET A 375 12.58 3.39 -12.19
CA MET A 375 13.69 3.82 -11.33
C MET A 375 13.98 2.78 -10.23
N GLU A 376 12.96 2.31 -9.53
CA GLU A 376 13.08 1.37 -8.42
C GLU A 376 13.57 -0.01 -8.89
N GLU A 377 13.02 -0.53 -10.00
CA GLU A 377 13.46 -1.81 -10.59
C GLU A 377 14.91 -1.73 -11.06
N ASN A 378 15.32 -0.59 -11.63
CA ASN A 378 16.71 -0.39 -12.02
C ASN A 378 17.66 -0.33 -10.80
N GLN A 379 17.20 0.22 -9.67
CA GLN A 379 17.97 0.32 -8.43
C GLN A 379 18.09 -1.03 -7.72
N LEU A 380 16.99 -1.77 -7.61
CA LEU A 380 16.91 -3.02 -6.82
C LEU A 380 17.11 -4.30 -7.63
N LYS A 381 17.05 -4.23 -8.96
CA LYS A 381 17.15 -5.38 -9.86
C LYS A 381 16.10 -6.47 -9.60
N CYS A 382 14.90 -6.04 -9.19
CA CYS A 382 13.74 -6.89 -9.00
C CYS A 382 12.50 -6.21 -9.59
N THR A 383 11.46 -6.99 -9.88
CA THR A 383 10.15 -6.46 -10.28
C THR A 383 9.52 -5.69 -9.11
N SER A 384 9.07 -4.46 -9.38
CA SER A 384 8.49 -3.60 -8.34
C SER A 384 7.07 -4.03 -7.99
N SER A 385 6.73 -4.04 -6.70
CA SER A 385 5.36 -4.29 -6.20
C SER A 385 4.34 -3.29 -6.73
N LEU A 386 4.80 -2.09 -7.11
CA LEU A 386 3.99 -1.03 -7.71
C LEU A 386 3.40 -1.41 -9.08
N ASN A 387 3.94 -2.45 -9.74
CA ASN A 387 3.31 -3.03 -10.92
C ASN A 387 2.03 -3.80 -10.59
N LEU A 388 1.87 -4.32 -9.37
CA LEU A 388 0.63 -4.97 -8.95
C LEU A 388 -0.34 -3.94 -8.40
N PHE A 389 0.10 -3.18 -7.40
CA PHE A 389 -0.75 -2.26 -6.67
C PHE A 389 0.05 -1.08 -6.13
N ALA A 390 -0.53 0.11 -6.23
CA ALA A 390 0.00 1.31 -5.62
C ALA A 390 -1.13 2.22 -5.13
N ARG A 391 -0.91 2.90 -4.00
CA ARG A 391 -1.63 4.13 -3.65
C ARG A 391 -0.69 5.31 -3.81
N VAL A 392 -1.03 6.25 -4.67
CA VAL A 392 -0.26 7.48 -4.88
C VAL A 392 -1.00 8.64 -4.20
N ASP A 393 -0.38 9.21 -3.17
CA ASP A 393 -0.95 10.31 -2.41
C ASP A 393 -0.43 11.63 -3.01
N ILE A 394 -1.33 12.41 -3.61
CA ILE A 394 -1.03 13.60 -4.40
C ILE A 394 -1.58 14.84 -3.71
N GLY A 395 -0.74 15.86 -3.59
CA GLY A 395 -1.13 17.19 -3.16
C GLY A 395 -1.10 18.21 -4.29
N VAL A 396 -1.77 19.35 -4.06
CA VAL A 396 -1.54 20.57 -4.83
C VAL A 396 -0.45 21.38 -4.15
N TYR A 397 0.53 21.87 -4.90
CA TYR A 397 1.57 22.77 -4.41
C TYR A 397 1.50 24.11 -5.14
N GLU A 398 1.49 25.20 -4.37
CA GLU A 398 1.57 26.56 -4.89
C GLU A 398 3.05 27.01 -4.82
N PHE A 399 3.77 26.93 -5.95
CA PHE A 399 5.22 27.20 -5.99
C PHE A 399 5.54 28.69 -6.18
N GLU A 400 4.62 29.43 -6.78
CA GLU A 400 4.61 30.90 -6.85
C GLU A 400 3.17 31.38 -6.65
N THR A 401 2.97 32.68 -6.40
CA THR A 401 1.63 33.22 -6.17
C THR A 401 0.70 32.94 -7.36
N ASN A 402 -0.39 32.21 -7.11
CA ASN A 402 -1.35 31.72 -8.10
C ASN A 402 -0.76 30.74 -9.14
N GLN A 403 0.36 30.10 -8.86
CA GLN A 403 0.98 29.12 -9.75
C GLN A 403 0.98 27.76 -9.07
N PHE A 404 0.27 26.79 -9.65
CA PHE A 404 -0.02 25.51 -9.03
C PHE A 404 0.54 24.35 -9.85
N CYS A 405 1.01 23.31 -9.16
CA CYS A 405 1.32 22.02 -9.77
C CYS A 405 0.86 20.87 -8.87
N TRP A 406 0.80 19.68 -9.46
CA TRP A 406 0.67 18.44 -8.70
C TRP A 406 2.03 18.04 -8.14
N TYR A 407 2.02 17.41 -6.98
CA TYR A 407 3.19 16.71 -6.47
C TYR A 407 2.77 15.45 -5.71
N VAL A 408 3.62 14.43 -5.76
CA VAL A 408 3.42 13.21 -4.96
C VAL A 408 3.98 13.46 -3.56
N ASN A 409 3.14 13.29 -2.53
CA ASN A 409 3.50 13.34 -1.12
C ASN A 409 4.01 11.98 -0.64
N GLU A 410 3.35 10.89 -1.05
CA GLU A 410 3.68 9.53 -0.63
C GLU A 410 3.27 8.53 -1.71
N VAL A 411 3.98 7.40 -1.78
CA VAL A 411 3.52 6.23 -2.53
C VAL A 411 3.52 5.06 -1.56
N THR A 412 2.34 4.49 -1.33
CA THR A 412 2.18 3.33 -0.47
C THR A 412 2.06 2.07 -1.31
N ARG A 413 2.66 1.00 -0.80
CA ARG A 413 2.75 -0.33 -1.39
C ARG A 413 2.26 -1.37 -0.38
N GLY A 414 1.61 -2.43 -0.86
CA GLY A 414 1.20 -3.55 -0.02
C GLY A 414 0.19 -3.25 1.10
N MET A 415 0.12 -4.19 2.04
CA MET A 415 -1.00 -4.33 2.99
C MET A 415 -0.94 -3.44 4.22
N GLY A 416 0.25 -3.26 4.80
CA GLY A 416 0.39 -2.74 6.17
C GLY A 416 0.09 -1.27 6.36
N MET A 417 0.10 -0.50 5.28
CA MET A 417 -0.04 0.96 5.34
C MET A 417 -1.15 1.51 4.45
N THR A 418 -1.82 0.65 3.69
CA THR A 418 -2.78 1.11 2.69
C THR A 418 -4.19 0.94 3.19
N ALA A 419 -4.73 1.95 3.90
CA ALA A 419 -6.18 2.07 4.04
C ALA A 419 -6.78 2.36 2.66
N MET A 420 -7.65 1.49 2.16
CA MET A 420 -8.34 1.63 0.86
C MET A 420 -9.74 2.23 0.97
N PHE A 421 -10.19 2.52 2.19
CA PHE A 421 -11.49 3.12 2.49
C PHE A 421 -12.65 2.20 2.05
N GLY A 422 -12.53 0.90 2.35
CA GLY A 422 -13.48 -0.13 1.91
C GLY A 422 -14.94 0.13 2.32
N MET A 423 -15.18 0.54 3.57
CA MET A 423 -16.53 0.88 4.04
C MET A 423 -17.15 2.06 3.26
N CYS A 424 -16.30 2.91 2.70
CA CYS A 424 -16.72 4.17 2.10
C CYS A 424 -17.12 4.00 0.64
N GLN A 425 -16.48 3.07 -0.08
CA GLN A 425 -16.68 2.84 -1.51
C GLN A 425 -16.54 1.33 -1.83
N PRO A 426 -17.46 0.48 -1.33
CA PRO A 426 -17.35 -0.96 -1.51
C PRO A 426 -17.29 -1.39 -2.98
N GLY A 427 -18.05 -0.75 -3.87
CA GLY A 427 -18.01 -1.04 -5.30
C GLY A 427 -16.66 -0.77 -5.95
N GLU A 428 -16.02 0.36 -5.62
CA GLU A 428 -14.70 0.71 -6.15
C GLU A 428 -13.61 -0.22 -5.62
N LEU A 429 -13.71 -0.61 -4.34
CA LEU A 429 -12.77 -1.56 -3.73
C LEU A 429 -12.90 -2.97 -4.35
N MET A 430 -14.13 -3.45 -4.60
CA MET A 430 -14.35 -4.72 -5.28
C MET A 430 -13.78 -4.70 -6.71
N ASN A 431 -14.00 -3.60 -7.45
CA ASN A 431 -13.43 -3.43 -8.78
C ASN A 431 -11.89 -3.42 -8.73
N LEU A 432 -11.31 -2.75 -7.75
CA LEU A 432 -9.86 -2.75 -7.52
C LEU A 432 -9.32 -4.16 -7.29
N PHE A 433 -9.94 -4.95 -6.41
CA PHE A 433 -9.46 -6.30 -6.12
C PHE A 433 -9.73 -7.30 -7.24
N ALA A 434 -10.83 -7.15 -7.97
CA ALA A 434 -11.08 -7.92 -9.19
C ALA A 434 -10.00 -7.66 -10.25
N GLU A 435 -9.58 -6.41 -10.40
CA GLU A 435 -8.49 -6.07 -11.32
C GLU A 435 -7.14 -6.57 -10.79
N MET A 436 -6.87 -6.45 -9.48
CA MET A 436 -5.67 -7.02 -8.87
C MET A 436 -5.60 -8.53 -9.07
N SER A 437 -6.69 -9.27 -8.82
CA SER A 437 -6.72 -10.73 -8.99
C SER A 437 -6.51 -11.15 -10.44
N ARG A 438 -6.96 -10.33 -11.40
CA ARG A 438 -6.72 -10.51 -12.83
C ARG A 438 -5.24 -10.38 -13.20
N VAL A 439 -4.53 -9.39 -12.64
CA VAL A 439 -3.11 -9.14 -12.97
C VAL A 439 -2.14 -9.90 -12.06
N PHE A 440 -2.62 -10.51 -10.98
CA PHE A 440 -1.79 -11.20 -10.00
C PHE A 440 -0.93 -12.33 -10.56
N PRO A 441 -1.45 -13.23 -11.44
CA PRO A 441 -0.63 -14.27 -12.08
C PRO A 441 0.60 -13.70 -12.80
N TRP A 442 0.39 -12.66 -13.61
CA TRP A 442 1.47 -11.97 -14.32
C TRP A 442 2.51 -11.42 -13.34
N TYR A 443 2.06 -10.76 -12.27
CA TYR A 443 2.97 -10.25 -11.26
C TYR A 443 3.79 -11.36 -10.61
N ILE A 444 3.16 -12.46 -10.19
CA ILE A 444 3.83 -13.61 -9.57
C ILE A 444 4.91 -14.14 -10.52
N ASP A 445 4.58 -14.34 -11.79
CA ASP A 445 5.51 -14.89 -12.77
C ASP A 445 6.72 -13.98 -13.04
N HIS A 446 6.54 -12.66 -12.99
CA HIS A 446 7.60 -11.68 -13.25
C HIS A 446 8.39 -11.30 -11.99
N ALA A 447 7.79 -11.38 -10.82
CA ALA A 447 8.43 -11.12 -9.53
C ALA A 447 9.09 -12.37 -8.95
N SER A 448 8.70 -13.56 -9.43
CA SER A 448 9.39 -14.80 -9.10
C SER A 448 10.86 -14.70 -9.48
N PRO A 449 11.78 -15.14 -8.60
CA PRO A 449 13.18 -15.25 -8.96
C PRO A 449 13.29 -16.07 -10.25
N ASN A 450 14.10 -15.59 -11.21
CA ASN A 450 14.51 -16.40 -12.36
C ASN A 450 15.36 -17.56 -11.84
N MET A 451 14.72 -18.62 -11.35
CA MET A 451 15.38 -19.84 -10.93
C MET A 451 15.94 -20.54 -12.18
N VAL A 452 17.14 -20.14 -12.58
CA VAL A 452 18.01 -21.00 -13.41
C VAL A 452 18.59 -22.13 -12.54
N MET A 453 18.41 -22.07 -11.22
CA MET A 453 18.61 -23.19 -10.32
C MET A 453 17.33 -24.01 -10.30
N THR A 454 17.21 -24.97 -11.23
CA THR A 454 16.36 -26.14 -10.96
C THR A 454 16.67 -26.59 -9.54
N PRO A 455 15.67 -26.66 -8.64
CA PRO A 455 15.90 -27.21 -7.31
C PRO A 455 16.63 -28.53 -7.49
N ASP A 456 17.77 -28.69 -6.83
CA ASP A 456 18.56 -29.92 -6.89
C ASP A 456 17.61 -31.11 -6.72
N GLU A 457 17.69 -32.12 -7.60
CA GLU A 457 16.83 -33.31 -7.52
C GLU A 457 16.89 -33.91 -6.12
N ASP A 458 18.04 -33.80 -5.44
CA ASP A 458 18.26 -34.19 -4.06
C ASP A 458 17.41 -33.40 -3.05
N MET A 459 17.14 -32.11 -3.30
CA MET A 459 16.22 -31.31 -2.50
C MET A 459 14.77 -31.77 -2.74
N VAL A 460 14.40 -32.02 -4.00
CA VAL A 460 13.05 -32.47 -4.37
C VAL A 460 12.75 -33.88 -3.86
N GLU A 461 13.71 -34.80 -3.90
CA GLU A 461 13.57 -36.15 -3.34
C GLU A 461 13.50 -36.14 -1.82
N ARG A 462 14.31 -35.31 -1.14
CA ARG A 462 14.17 -35.10 0.32
C ARG A 462 12.79 -34.56 0.69
N MET A 463 12.24 -33.66 -0.13
CA MET A 463 10.89 -33.12 0.06
C MET A 463 9.79 -34.16 -0.18
N ARG A 464 9.95 -35.11 -1.12
CA ARG A 464 8.97 -36.19 -1.36
C ARG A 464 9.02 -37.31 -0.29
N GLY A 465 10.16 -37.49 0.36
CA GLY A 465 10.33 -38.48 1.44
C GLY A 465 9.77 -38.03 2.81
N MET A 466 9.49 -36.74 2.98
CA MET A 466 8.82 -36.17 4.15
C MET A 466 7.31 -36.17 3.89
N ASN A 467 6.61 -37.24 4.27
CA ASN A 467 5.14 -37.29 4.25
C ASN A 467 4.59 -36.12 5.08
N LEU A 468 4.06 -35.09 4.41
CA LEU A 468 3.28 -33.99 4.98
C LEU A 468 1.86 -34.45 5.32
#